data_AF-A0A448Z666-F1
#
_entry.id   AF-A0A448Z666-F1
#
_cell.length_a   1.000
_cell.length_b   1.000
_cell.length_c   1.000
_cell.angle_alpha   90.00
_cell.angle_beta   90.00
_cell.angle_gamma   90.00
#
_symmetry.space_group_name_H-M   'P 1'
#
loop_
_entity.id
_entity.type
_entity.pdbx_description
1 polymer ?
#
loop_
_entity_poly.entity_id
_entity_poly.type
_entity_poly.pdbx_seq_one_letter_code
_entity_poly.pdbx_strand_id
1 'polypeptide(L)'
;MPGQRAVSSAPSAKRRLDFGDDEKDTQRVHSVQPVGSTSLESSVQTNLVAGTPQKKKRRTDSGIAGYFSSPPPATTTAVVTPEKDSLDGETEDDAHVPRYIHKNLGYKRRGDAVLDPSVEAAFALVEEHCGIPPGFENDRKYGPLSGTCFEQRLLDAYDKGMVRPKIGPGGNTTGIEICTHCASLGHGRDECPVLI
;
A
#
# COMPACT_ATOMS: atom_id res chain seq x y z
N MET A 1 4.78 -53.65 -42.30
CA MET A 1 6.08 -53.00 -42.57
C MET A 1 5.94 -51.51 -42.24
N PRO A 2 6.99 -50.89 -41.68
CA PRO A 2 7.01 -49.88 -40.60
C PRO A 2 6.46 -48.51 -41.02
N GLY A 3 5.92 -47.64 -40.15
CA GLY A 3 6.33 -47.32 -38.78
C GLY A 3 7.03 -45.96 -38.77
N GLN A 4 6.29 -44.86 -39.00
CA GLN A 4 6.86 -43.51 -38.94
C GLN A 4 6.67 -42.93 -37.53
N ARG A 5 7.78 -42.83 -36.79
CA ARG A 5 7.85 -42.19 -35.48
C ARG A 5 7.96 -40.68 -35.66
N ALA A 6 7.10 -39.95 -34.95
CA ALA A 6 7.18 -38.50 -34.79
C ALA A 6 8.46 -38.11 -34.05
N VAL A 7 9.15 -37.08 -34.56
CA VAL A 7 10.31 -36.47 -33.90
C VAL A 7 9.81 -35.21 -33.19
N SER A 8 9.67 -35.30 -31.88
CA SER A 8 9.33 -34.17 -31.00
C SER A 8 10.57 -33.32 -30.73
N SER A 9 10.64 -32.16 -31.38
CA SER A 9 11.64 -31.11 -31.08
C SER A 9 11.14 -30.29 -29.89
N ALA A 10 11.79 -30.42 -28.73
CA ALA A 10 11.53 -29.59 -27.55
C ALA A 10 12.16 -28.19 -27.69
N PRO A 11 11.47 -27.10 -27.31
CA PRO A 11 12.07 -25.78 -27.28
C PRO A 11 12.97 -25.61 -26.05
N SER A 12 14.26 -25.35 -26.29
CA SER A 12 15.24 -24.99 -25.26
C SER A 12 15.03 -23.52 -24.83
N ALA A 13 14.52 -23.32 -23.62
CA ALA A 13 14.32 -22.00 -23.03
C ALA A 13 15.66 -21.40 -22.58
N LYS A 14 16.29 -20.60 -23.44
CA LYS A 14 17.43 -19.75 -23.07
C LYS A 14 16.90 -18.41 -22.52
N ARG A 15 16.80 -18.30 -21.19
CA ARG A 15 16.67 -17.01 -20.50
C ARG A 15 18.02 -16.29 -20.55
N ARG A 16 18.23 -15.43 -21.54
CA ARG A 16 19.26 -14.39 -21.51
C ARG A 16 18.62 -13.13 -20.95
N LEU A 17 19.02 -12.74 -19.73
CA LEU A 17 18.83 -11.40 -19.22
C LEU A 17 20.02 -10.58 -19.74
N ASP A 18 19.80 -9.83 -20.81
CA ASP A 18 20.69 -8.76 -21.25
C ASP A 18 20.45 -7.56 -20.33
N PHE A 19 21.41 -7.26 -19.47
CA PHE A 19 21.48 -5.99 -18.77
C PHE A 19 22.35 -5.07 -19.62
N GLY A 20 21.69 -4.24 -20.44
CA GLY A 20 22.36 -3.17 -21.16
C GLY A 20 22.88 -2.14 -20.17
N ASP A 21 24.20 -2.02 -20.09
CA ASP A 21 24.89 -0.88 -19.49
C ASP A 21 24.62 0.36 -20.37
N ASP A 22 23.67 1.18 -19.94
CA ASP A 22 23.44 2.53 -20.51
C ASP A 22 24.27 3.54 -19.70
N GLU A 23 25.56 3.63 -20.05
CA GLU A 23 26.34 4.84 -19.80
C GLU A 23 26.10 5.80 -20.96
N LYS A 24 25.55 6.99 -20.68
CA LYS A 24 25.90 8.23 -21.40
C LYS A 24 25.43 9.53 -20.74
N ASP A 25 26.44 10.37 -20.57
CA ASP A 25 26.48 11.82 -20.80
C ASP A 25 25.68 12.79 -19.93
N THR A 26 26.43 13.32 -18.97
CA THR A 26 26.55 14.73 -18.59
C THR A 26 26.08 15.76 -19.62
N GLN A 27 25.28 16.72 -19.17
CA GLN A 27 25.30 18.18 -19.47
C GLN A 27 24.07 18.79 -18.74
N ARG A 28 23.97 20.04 -18.26
CA ARG A 28 24.85 21.20 -18.11
C ARG A 28 24.01 22.24 -17.34
N VAL A 29 24.64 22.92 -16.38
CA VAL A 29 24.22 24.11 -15.59
C VAL A 29 23.04 24.95 -16.09
N HIS A 30 22.14 25.30 -15.15
CA HIS A 30 21.57 26.64 -15.06
C HIS A 30 21.60 27.18 -13.62
N SER A 31 22.17 28.37 -13.53
CA SER A 31 22.45 29.19 -12.36
C SER A 31 21.17 29.85 -11.85
N VAL A 32 20.90 29.74 -10.54
CA VAL A 32 19.90 30.58 -9.86
C VAL A 32 20.55 31.20 -8.63
N GLN A 33 20.48 32.53 -8.55
CA GLN A 33 21.04 33.34 -7.48
C GLN A 33 20.25 33.20 -6.17
N PRO A 34 20.90 33.33 -4.99
CA PRO A 34 20.21 33.40 -3.72
C PRO A 34 19.91 34.85 -3.33
N VAL A 35 18.69 35.12 -2.87
CA VAL A 35 18.35 36.35 -2.14
C VAL A 35 17.70 36.01 -0.81
N GLY A 36 18.25 36.61 0.26
CA GLY A 36 17.46 37.16 1.36
C GLY A 36 17.13 36.26 2.55
N SER A 37 18.00 36.31 3.54
CA SER A 37 17.87 35.73 4.89
C SER A 37 16.82 36.42 5.78
N THR A 38 16.05 35.64 6.54
CA THR A 38 15.65 35.89 7.94
C THR A 38 15.39 34.51 8.59
N SER A 39 16.36 33.88 9.25
CA SER A 39 16.71 34.05 10.67
C SER A 39 15.49 34.02 11.60
N LEU A 40 15.21 32.86 12.19
CA LEU A 40 15.05 32.71 13.64
C LEU A 40 15.24 31.24 14.01
N GLU A 41 16.19 31.04 14.91
CA GLU A 41 16.68 29.79 15.45
C GLU A 41 15.67 29.15 16.41
N SER A 42 15.57 27.82 16.39
CA SER A 42 15.52 27.09 17.67
C SER A 42 16.07 25.69 17.50
N SER A 43 17.19 25.47 18.19
CA SER A 43 17.95 24.23 18.24
C SER A 43 17.24 23.20 19.11
N VAL A 44 17.01 22.01 18.57
CA VAL A 44 16.95 20.78 19.39
C VAL A 44 17.96 19.80 18.80
N GLN A 45 19.13 19.78 19.44
CA GLN A 45 20.13 18.74 19.30
C GLN A 45 19.59 17.47 19.97
N THR A 46 19.73 16.30 19.34
CA THR A 46 20.67 15.26 19.81
C THR A 46 20.43 13.89 19.13
N ASN A 47 21.56 13.34 18.65
CA ASN A 47 21.97 11.93 18.68
C ASN A 47 21.36 10.92 17.69
N LEU A 48 21.88 10.99 16.46
CA LEU A 48 22.02 9.84 15.56
C LEU A 48 23.13 8.90 16.08
N VAL A 49 22.74 7.77 16.66
CA VAL A 49 23.64 6.63 16.88
C VAL A 49 23.44 5.64 15.74
N ALA A 50 24.28 5.76 14.71
CA ALA A 50 24.39 4.79 13.63
C ALA A 50 25.19 3.56 14.12
N GLY A 51 24.49 2.55 14.63
CA GLY A 51 25.07 1.25 14.96
C GLY A 51 24.94 0.27 13.80
N THR A 52 25.98 0.14 12.97
CA THR A 52 26.07 -0.93 11.96
C THR A 52 26.44 -2.26 12.63
N PRO A 53 25.67 -3.36 12.47
CA PRO A 53 26.05 -4.66 13.02
C PRO A 53 27.15 -5.31 12.17
N GLN A 54 28.37 -5.40 12.71
CA GLN A 54 29.45 -6.19 12.12
C GLN A 54 29.20 -7.69 12.29
N LYS A 55 28.90 -8.35 11.18
CA LYS A 55 28.65 -9.80 11.12
C LYS A 55 29.99 -10.56 11.05
N LYS A 56 30.54 -10.93 12.22
CA LYS A 56 31.74 -11.79 12.34
C LYS A 56 31.41 -13.22 11.90
N LYS A 57 31.72 -13.56 10.66
CA LYS A 57 31.57 -14.90 10.07
C LYS A 57 32.68 -15.82 10.58
N ARG A 58 32.46 -16.55 11.68
CA ARG A 58 33.32 -17.70 12.06
C ARG A 58 33.02 -18.84 11.09
N ARG A 59 34.00 -19.16 10.24
CA ARG A 59 34.08 -20.47 9.59
C ARG A 59 34.45 -21.49 10.67
N THR A 60 33.52 -22.35 11.03
CA THR A 60 33.84 -23.65 11.63
C THR A 60 33.73 -24.68 10.53
N ASP A 61 34.90 -25.17 10.14
CA ASP A 61 35.10 -26.34 9.32
C ASP A 61 34.74 -27.57 10.17
N SER A 62 33.62 -28.21 9.87
CA SER A 62 33.27 -29.50 10.43
C SER A 62 32.19 -30.16 9.56
N GLY A 63 32.66 -31.04 8.67
CA GLY A 63 32.03 -32.32 8.44
C GLY A 63 30.71 -32.32 7.67
N ILE A 64 30.82 -32.48 6.36
CA ILE A 64 29.87 -33.29 5.57
C ILE A 64 29.95 -34.72 6.11
N ALA A 65 29.10 -35.08 7.08
CA ALA A 65 28.73 -36.46 7.43
C ALA A 65 27.85 -36.44 8.69
N GLY A 66 26.54 -36.37 8.50
CA GLY A 66 25.56 -36.42 9.59
C GLY A 66 24.15 -36.65 9.05
N TYR A 67 24.03 -37.62 8.16
CA TYR A 67 22.76 -38.20 7.77
C TYR A 67 21.96 -38.60 9.00
N PHE A 68 20.65 -38.32 8.96
CA PHE A 68 19.62 -39.10 9.65
C PHE A 68 19.82 -39.30 11.15
N SER A 69 19.41 -38.33 11.95
CA SER A 69 18.99 -38.59 13.33
C SER A 69 17.70 -37.84 13.59
N SER A 70 16.61 -38.61 13.70
CA SER A 70 15.29 -38.10 14.08
C SER A 70 15.38 -37.39 15.44
N PRO A 71 14.74 -36.23 15.63
CA PRO A 71 14.70 -35.59 16.92
C PRO A 71 13.92 -36.47 17.93
N PRO A 72 14.37 -36.57 19.20
CA PRO A 72 13.62 -37.28 20.24
C PRO A 72 12.29 -36.57 20.53
N PRO A 73 11.20 -37.30 20.80
CA PRO A 73 9.94 -36.69 21.15
C PRO A 73 9.91 -36.23 22.62
N ALA A 74 9.16 -35.14 22.82
CA ALA A 74 8.51 -34.68 24.04
C ALA A 74 9.21 -33.61 24.88
N THR A 75 8.61 -32.41 24.86
CA THR A 75 8.04 -31.77 26.06
C THR A 75 6.77 -31.05 25.65
N THR A 76 5.64 -31.43 26.24
CA THR A 76 4.33 -30.78 26.06
C THR A 76 4.36 -29.39 26.68
N THR A 77 4.71 -28.38 25.89
CA THR A 77 4.41 -26.99 26.24
C THR A 77 2.92 -26.77 26.03
N ALA A 78 2.19 -26.63 27.14
CA ALA A 78 0.79 -26.22 27.13
C ALA A 78 0.69 -24.90 26.36
N VAL A 79 0.03 -24.94 25.20
CA VAL A 79 -0.36 -23.74 24.45
C VAL A 79 -1.42 -23.05 25.30
N VAL A 80 -1.02 -22.00 26.01
CA VAL A 80 -1.93 -21.08 26.65
C VAL A 80 -2.59 -20.28 25.53
N THR A 81 -3.76 -20.75 25.09
CA THR A 81 -4.68 -19.96 24.28
C THR A 81 -5.19 -18.82 25.16
N PRO A 82 -4.91 -17.54 24.83
CA PRO A 82 -5.51 -16.43 25.56
C PRO A 82 -7.03 -16.50 25.43
N GLU A 83 -7.71 -16.33 26.56
CA GLU A 83 -9.16 -16.36 26.66
C GLU A 83 -9.76 -15.30 25.71
N LYS A 84 -10.66 -15.77 24.85
CA LYS A 84 -11.39 -14.97 23.89
C LYS A 84 -12.49 -14.24 24.65
N ASP A 85 -12.23 -13.00 25.03
CA ASP A 85 -13.26 -12.12 25.58
C ASP A 85 -14.43 -11.98 24.58
N SER A 86 -15.62 -12.22 25.12
CA SER A 86 -16.95 -12.29 24.54
C SER A 86 -17.31 -11.07 23.68
N LEU A 87 -17.65 -11.29 22.40
CA LEU A 87 -19.03 -11.26 21.84
C LEU A 87 -19.71 -9.88 21.89
N ASP A 88 -19.27 -8.98 21.01
CA ASP A 88 -20.08 -7.91 20.45
C ASP A 88 -20.91 -8.47 19.26
N GLY A 89 -22.22 -8.20 19.28
CA GLY A 89 -23.25 -8.92 18.52
C GLY A 89 -23.06 -8.94 17.00
N GLU A 90 -23.24 -10.12 16.44
CA GLU A 90 -23.16 -10.38 15.00
C GLU A 90 -24.57 -10.29 14.40
N THR A 91 -24.80 -9.22 13.64
CA THR A 91 -25.85 -9.17 12.62
C THR A 91 -25.44 -10.09 11.47
N GLU A 92 -26.30 -11.04 11.13
CA GLU A 92 -26.13 -11.97 10.01
C GLU A 92 -26.13 -11.19 8.69
N ASP A 93 -24.93 -10.89 8.18
CA ASP A 93 -24.53 -10.52 6.81
C ASP A 93 -23.12 -9.86 6.79
N ASP A 94 -22.47 -9.73 7.95
CA ASP A 94 -21.09 -9.27 8.04
C ASP A 94 -20.11 -10.40 7.68
N ALA A 95 -19.69 -10.43 6.42
CA ALA A 95 -18.54 -11.23 6.00
C ALA A 95 -17.39 -11.02 6.98
N HIS A 96 -16.97 -12.07 7.70
CA HIS A 96 -15.95 -12.01 8.76
C HIS A 96 -14.69 -11.29 8.27
N VAL A 97 -14.59 -9.99 8.57
CA VAL A 97 -13.41 -9.17 8.24
C VAL A 97 -12.37 -9.44 9.31
N PRO A 98 -11.18 -9.98 8.97
CA PRO A 98 -10.16 -10.26 9.97
C PRO A 98 -9.62 -8.94 10.57
N ARG A 99 -10.24 -8.48 11.67
CA ARG A 99 -9.88 -7.25 12.40
C ARG A 99 -8.38 -7.19 12.72
N TYR A 100 -7.75 -8.36 12.96
CA TYR A 100 -6.33 -8.46 13.30
C TYR A 100 -5.38 -8.11 12.14
N ILE A 101 -5.77 -8.33 10.88
CA ILE A 101 -4.90 -8.06 9.74
C ILE A 101 -4.72 -6.55 9.55
N HIS A 102 -5.79 -5.77 9.70
CA HIS A 102 -5.75 -4.31 9.52
C HIS A 102 -4.85 -3.62 10.55
N LYS A 103 -4.83 -4.12 11.79
CA LYS A 103 -3.95 -3.62 12.86
C LYS A 103 -2.47 -3.73 12.50
N ASN A 104 -2.04 -4.87 11.95
CA ASN A 104 -0.64 -5.10 11.58
C ASN A 104 -0.23 -4.28 10.34
N LEU A 105 -1.20 -3.96 9.48
CA LEU A 105 -0.98 -3.14 8.29
C LEU A 105 -0.97 -1.64 8.60
N GLY A 106 -1.32 -1.22 9.82
CA GLY A 106 -1.49 0.19 10.17
C GLY A 106 -2.67 0.83 9.41
N TYR A 107 -3.62 0.03 8.93
CA TYR A 107 -4.81 0.53 8.25
C TYR A 107 -5.77 1.13 9.27
N LYS A 108 -6.19 2.36 9.03
CA LYS A 108 -7.20 3.04 9.86
C LYS A 108 -8.56 2.90 9.21
N ARG A 109 -9.55 2.43 9.97
CA ARG A 109 -10.93 2.31 9.47
C ARG A 109 -11.55 3.70 9.39
N ARG A 110 -12.74 3.72 8.78
CA ARG A 110 -13.56 4.92 8.66
C ARG A 110 -13.71 5.64 10.00
N GLY A 111 -13.29 6.89 10.05
CA GLY A 111 -13.37 7.76 11.23
C GLY A 111 -12.27 7.58 12.27
N ASP A 112 -11.38 6.58 12.12
CA ASP A 112 -10.27 6.37 13.07
C ASP A 112 -9.06 7.28 12.78
N ALA A 113 -8.97 7.82 11.57
CA ALA A 113 -7.85 8.65 11.14
C ALA A 113 -8.06 10.12 11.48
N VAL A 114 -7.05 10.75 12.08
CA VAL A 114 -6.95 12.22 12.13
C VAL A 114 -6.51 12.68 10.74
N LEU A 115 -7.40 13.41 10.07
CA LEU A 115 -7.23 13.90 8.71
C LEU A 115 -6.98 15.41 8.71
N ASP A 116 -6.41 15.90 7.60
CA ASP A 116 -6.38 17.32 7.30
C ASP A 116 -7.82 17.79 7.01
N PRO A 117 -8.26 18.95 7.54
CA PRO A 117 -9.59 19.50 7.26
C PRO A 117 -9.92 19.58 5.76
N SER A 118 -8.94 19.82 4.89
CA SER A 118 -9.16 19.83 3.44
C SER A 118 -9.54 18.44 2.91
N VAL A 119 -8.86 17.40 3.38
CA VAL A 119 -9.10 16.00 3.00
C VAL A 119 -10.45 15.53 3.53
N GLU A 120 -10.79 15.92 4.76
CA GLU A 120 -12.10 15.64 5.36
C GLU A 120 -13.25 16.27 4.56
N ALA A 121 -13.09 17.53 4.13
CA ALA A 121 -14.06 18.20 3.28
C ALA A 121 -14.21 17.54 1.90
N ALA A 122 -13.10 17.17 1.25
CA ALA A 122 -13.13 16.46 -0.02
C ALA A 122 -13.81 15.08 0.13
N PHE A 123 -13.51 14.37 1.21
CA PHE A 123 -14.13 13.09 1.53
C PHE A 123 -15.65 13.22 1.69
N ALA A 124 -16.12 14.23 2.43
CA ALA A 124 -17.55 14.49 2.62
C ALA A 124 -18.28 14.71 1.28
N LEU A 125 -17.68 15.49 0.37
CA LEU A 125 -18.25 15.72 -0.97
C LEU A 125 -18.29 14.44 -1.82
N VAL A 126 -17.24 13.62 -1.77
CA VAL A 126 -17.20 12.34 -2.48
C VAL A 126 -18.24 11.38 -1.91
N GLU A 127 -18.42 11.33 -0.60
CA GLU A 127 -19.45 10.50 0.03
C GLU A 127 -20.87 10.93 -0.38
N GLU A 128 -21.13 12.24 -0.47
CA GLU A 128 -22.43 12.78 -0.86
C GLU A 128 -22.76 12.46 -2.33
N HIS A 129 -21.79 12.66 -3.22
CA HIS A 129 -22.01 12.59 -4.67
C HIS A 129 -21.64 11.26 -5.32
N CYS A 130 -20.86 10.39 -4.66
CA CYS A 130 -20.43 9.11 -5.21
C CYS A 130 -21.01 7.92 -4.44
N GLY A 131 -21.31 6.84 -5.17
CA GLY A 131 -21.76 5.58 -4.57
C GLY A 131 -20.57 4.74 -4.13
N ILE A 132 -20.36 4.62 -2.82
CA ILE A 132 -19.33 3.72 -2.26
C ILE A 132 -19.82 2.27 -2.39
N PRO A 133 -19.07 1.40 -3.08
CA PRO A 133 -19.49 0.01 -3.29
C PRO A 133 -19.43 -0.81 -1.99
N PRO A 134 -20.33 -1.80 -1.81
CA PRO A 134 -20.27 -2.70 -0.66
C PRO A 134 -18.96 -3.51 -0.72
N GLY A 135 -18.23 -3.57 0.39
CA GLY A 135 -16.95 -4.27 0.47
C GLY A 135 -15.73 -3.48 -0.01
N PHE A 136 -15.85 -2.15 -0.18
CA PHE A 136 -14.72 -1.26 -0.53
C PHE A 136 -13.46 -1.50 0.34
N GLU A 137 -13.63 -1.71 1.65
CA GLU A 137 -12.51 -1.96 2.56
C GLU A 137 -11.72 -3.24 2.21
N ASN A 138 -12.42 -4.31 1.82
CA ASN A 138 -11.85 -5.64 1.60
C ASN A 138 -11.25 -5.81 0.20
N ASP A 139 -11.76 -5.06 -0.77
CA ASP A 139 -11.38 -5.17 -2.16
C ASP A 139 -9.98 -4.60 -2.41
N ARG A 140 -9.07 -5.44 -2.89
CA ARG A 140 -7.68 -5.06 -3.24
C ARG A 140 -7.57 -4.18 -4.49
N LYS A 141 -8.64 -4.07 -5.28
CA LYS A 141 -8.66 -3.25 -6.51
C LYS A 141 -8.55 -1.75 -6.23
N TYR A 142 -8.98 -1.30 -5.05
CA TYR A 142 -8.91 0.10 -4.61
C TYR A 142 -7.54 0.45 -3.97
N GLY A 143 -6.49 -0.31 -4.27
CA GLY A 143 -5.14 -0.05 -3.78
C GLY A 143 -4.79 -0.77 -2.47
N PRO A 144 -3.55 -0.59 -1.98
CA PRO A 144 -3.06 -1.26 -0.79
C PRO A 144 -3.71 -0.74 0.51
N LEU A 145 -3.86 -1.64 1.48
CA LEU A 145 -4.34 -1.35 2.84
C LEU A 145 -3.23 -0.82 3.76
N SER A 146 -1.97 -1.13 3.46
CA SER A 146 -0.85 -0.85 4.35
C SER A 146 -0.58 0.65 4.47
N GLY A 147 -0.61 1.16 5.70
CA GLY A 147 -0.24 2.55 6.03
C GLY A 147 -1.19 3.61 5.51
N THR A 148 -2.40 3.23 5.05
CA THR A 148 -3.42 4.15 4.54
C THR A 148 -4.63 4.20 5.46
N CYS A 149 -5.46 5.22 5.30
CA CYS A 149 -6.79 5.28 5.91
C CYS A 149 -7.89 5.05 4.87
N PHE A 150 -9.10 4.75 5.36
CA PHE A 150 -10.27 4.55 4.52
C PHE A 150 -10.54 5.75 3.60
N GLU A 151 -10.50 6.95 4.14
CA GLU A 151 -10.85 8.20 3.47
C GLU A 151 -9.87 8.49 2.33
N GLN A 152 -8.57 8.34 2.59
CA GLN A 152 -7.54 8.54 1.58
C GLN A 152 -7.61 7.49 0.48
N ARG A 153 -7.89 6.22 0.80
CA ARG A 153 -8.15 5.20 -0.24
C ARG A 153 -9.37 5.55 -1.08
N LEU A 154 -10.43 6.09 -0.49
CA LEU A 154 -11.63 6.47 -1.22
C LEU A 154 -11.36 7.62 -2.19
N LEU A 155 -10.61 8.64 -1.75
CA LEU A 155 -10.18 9.75 -2.59
C LEU A 155 -9.27 9.26 -3.73
N ASP A 156 -8.31 8.38 -3.45
CA ASP A 156 -7.46 7.77 -4.48
C ASP A 156 -8.27 6.94 -5.50
N ALA A 157 -9.32 6.26 -5.03
CA ALA A 157 -10.21 5.49 -5.90
C ALA A 157 -11.10 6.40 -6.75
N TYR A 158 -11.51 7.54 -6.21
CA TYR A 158 -12.23 8.58 -6.93
C TYR A 158 -11.37 9.20 -8.02
N ASP A 159 -10.12 9.61 -7.71
CA ASP A 159 -9.17 10.16 -8.68
C ASP A 159 -8.90 9.18 -9.85
N LYS A 160 -8.97 7.88 -9.58
CA LYS A 160 -8.80 6.81 -10.60
C LYS A 160 -10.09 6.47 -11.35
N GLY A 161 -11.21 7.13 -11.06
CA GLY A 161 -12.51 6.84 -11.66
C GLY A 161 -13.08 5.45 -11.33
N MET A 162 -12.64 4.85 -10.22
CA MET A 162 -13.11 3.51 -9.79
C MET A 162 -14.42 3.58 -9.01
N VAL A 163 -14.76 4.74 -8.45
CA VAL A 163 -16.03 4.99 -7.76
C VAL A 163 -17.01 5.61 -8.74
N ARG A 164 -18.26 5.14 -8.74
CA ARG A 164 -19.28 5.65 -9.66
C ARG A 164 -20.02 6.83 -9.04
N PRO A 165 -20.33 7.88 -9.80
CA PRO A 165 -21.20 8.95 -9.34
C PRO A 165 -22.59 8.39 -9.00
N LYS A 166 -23.20 8.93 -7.95
CA LYS A 166 -24.55 8.55 -7.52
C LYS A 166 -25.55 9.01 -8.57
N ILE A 167 -26.50 8.14 -8.89
CA ILE A 167 -27.57 8.46 -9.84
C ILE A 167 -28.61 9.29 -9.08
N GLY A 168 -28.84 10.53 -9.52
CA GLY A 168 -29.86 11.39 -8.94
C GLY A 168 -31.27 10.89 -9.24
N PRO A 169 -32.30 11.43 -8.55
CA PRO A 169 -33.71 11.04 -8.74
C PRO A 169 -34.25 11.28 -10.16
N GLY A 170 -33.53 12.03 -11.00
CA GLY A 170 -33.85 12.24 -12.41
C GLY A 170 -33.13 11.31 -13.40
N GLY A 171 -32.43 10.26 -12.94
CA GLY A 171 -31.67 9.35 -13.80
C GLY A 171 -30.37 9.93 -14.39
N ASN A 172 -30.14 11.23 -14.22
CA ASN A 172 -28.91 11.89 -14.64
C ASN A 172 -27.82 11.65 -13.59
N THR A 173 -26.65 11.18 -14.03
CA THR A 173 -25.44 11.16 -13.23
C THR A 173 -25.01 12.61 -13.01
N THR A 174 -24.90 13.03 -11.75
CA THR A 174 -24.27 14.30 -11.40
C THR A 174 -22.78 14.16 -11.70
N GLY A 175 -22.38 14.51 -12.93
CA GLY A 175 -20.99 14.58 -13.39
C GLY A 175 -20.26 15.77 -12.76
N ILE A 176 -20.38 15.91 -11.44
CA ILE A 176 -19.73 16.95 -10.69
C ILE A 176 -18.31 16.47 -10.40
N GLU A 177 -17.34 17.19 -10.94
CA GLU A 177 -15.94 16.98 -10.62
C GLU A 177 -15.64 17.61 -9.26
N ILE A 178 -14.97 16.85 -8.41
CA ILE A 178 -14.60 17.23 -7.05
C ILE A 178 -13.08 17.31 -7.00
N CYS A 179 -12.54 18.45 -6.59
CA CYS A 179 -11.11 18.58 -6.43
C CYS A 179 -10.65 17.99 -5.09
N THR A 180 -9.78 16.98 -5.14
CA THR A 180 -9.24 16.31 -3.93
C THR A 180 -8.26 17.18 -3.13
N HIS A 181 -7.76 18.28 -3.70
CA HIS A 181 -6.80 19.16 -3.02
C HIS A 181 -7.46 20.35 -2.30
N CYS A 182 -8.48 20.98 -2.90
CA CYS A 182 -9.13 22.15 -2.31
C CYS A 182 -10.59 21.91 -1.89
N ALA A 183 -11.09 20.67 -2.05
CA ALA A 183 -12.44 20.28 -1.68
C ALA A 183 -13.53 21.19 -2.28
N SER A 184 -13.35 21.63 -3.53
CA SER A 184 -14.33 22.43 -4.24
C SER A 184 -14.85 21.71 -5.47
N LEU A 185 -16.05 22.10 -5.89
CA LEU A 185 -16.77 21.49 -7.00
C LEU A 185 -16.48 22.23 -8.31
N GLY A 186 -16.48 21.48 -9.42
CA GLY A 186 -16.40 22.02 -10.77
C GLY A 186 -15.03 21.96 -11.44
N HIS A 187 -14.02 21.36 -10.79
CA HIS A 187 -12.73 21.07 -11.41
C HIS A 187 -12.08 19.84 -10.79
N GLY A 188 -11.28 19.12 -11.58
CA GLY A 188 -10.41 18.05 -11.11
C GLY A 188 -9.11 18.57 -10.46
N ARG A 189 -8.33 17.68 -9.85
CA ARG A 189 -7.07 18.03 -9.17
C ARG A 189 -6.07 18.75 -10.08
N ASP A 190 -5.99 18.36 -11.34
CA ASP A 190 -5.03 18.92 -12.32
C ASP A 190 -5.38 20.35 -12.74
N GLU A 191 -6.63 20.77 -12.55
CA GLU A 191 -7.14 22.11 -12.88
C GLU A 191 -7.32 22.98 -11.62
N CYS A 192 -6.71 22.58 -10.50
CA CYS A 192 -6.90 23.27 -9.23
C CYS A 192 -6.21 24.64 -9.19
N PRO A 193 -6.95 25.73 -8.96
CA PRO A 193 -6.38 27.09 -8.94
C PRO A 193 -5.45 27.34 -7.75
N VAL A 194 -5.45 26.46 -6.74
CA VAL A 194 -4.56 26.56 -5.57
C VAL A 194 -3.17 25.97 -5.87
N LEU A 195 -3.06 25.08 -6.86
CA LEU A 195 -1.83 24.39 -7.22
C LEU A 195 -1.07 25.02 -8.40
N ILE A 196 -1.72 25.96 -9.11
CA ILE A 196 -1.19 26.65 -10.30
C ILE A 196 -0.48 27.95 -9.89
#